data_AF-A0A9P5X425-F1
#
_entry.id   AF-A0A9P5X425-F1
#
_cell.length_a   1.000
_cell.length_b   1.000
_cell.length_c   1.000
_cell.angle_alpha   90.00
_cell.angle_beta   90.00
_cell.angle_gamma   90.00
#
_symmetry.space_group_name_H-M   'P 1'
#
loop_
_entity.id
_entity.type
_entity.pdbx_description
1 polymer ?
#
loop_
_entity_poly.entity_id
_entity_poly.type
_entity_poly.pdbx_seq_one_letter_code
_entity_poly.pdbx_strand_id
1 'polypeptide(L)'
;MGTLGGATARAVPLPNPQQWHTYLRGVALGLELTRPDNCKLPGTLLAPPSKELSRLMRRGAKFKEAAKEIFTICMPTMKAFQFLVWHDRVVWRHNQLDFPALNWRLLVWDAQEHNFRLEFLTLDHCILASIWATTEGAVVRNGKFGAMWPDEVVLMAELPEDGSIGLAAGDWKKRARFVKAFRRIIMDWPGEIPEQLSQLSFHQRAKGSDVWNEPVMKRVETLASTHYCQIFFDYFGRAPCIPCIFPTI
;
A
#
# COMPACT_ATOMS: atom_id res chain seq x y z
N MET A 1 -3.24 -12.57 -33.75
CA MET A 1 -2.52 -11.31 -33.50
C MET A 1 -3.54 -10.24 -33.16
N GLY A 2 -3.87 -10.09 -31.88
CA GLY A 2 -4.75 -9.01 -31.40
C GLY A 2 -3.88 -7.97 -30.71
N THR A 3 -3.86 -6.76 -31.26
CA THR A 3 -3.16 -5.60 -30.70
C THR A 3 -3.73 -5.27 -29.32
N LEU A 4 -2.87 -5.37 -28.30
CA LEU A 4 -3.11 -4.86 -26.95
C LEU A 4 -3.62 -3.42 -27.04
N GLY A 5 -4.80 -3.18 -26.46
CA GLY A 5 -5.38 -1.85 -26.32
C GLY A 5 -4.37 -0.93 -25.66
N GLY A 6 -4.06 0.18 -26.34
CA GLY A 6 -3.11 1.15 -25.86
C GLY A 6 -3.49 1.64 -24.47
N ALA A 7 -2.63 1.36 -23.50
CA ALA A 7 -2.64 2.05 -22.23
C ALA A 7 -2.54 3.56 -22.56
N THR A 8 -3.62 4.30 -22.34
CA THR A 8 -3.59 5.75 -22.42
C THR A 8 -2.56 6.23 -21.40
N ALA A 9 -1.39 6.64 -21.90
CA ALA A 9 -0.34 7.24 -21.11
C ALA A 9 -0.96 8.36 -20.25
N ARG A 10 -0.69 8.34 -18.94
CA ARG A 10 -1.16 9.39 -18.02
C ARG A 10 -0.83 10.76 -18.63
N ALA A 11 -1.86 11.59 -18.83
CA ALA A 11 -1.73 12.92 -19.42
C ALA A 11 -0.87 13.88 -18.57
N VAL A 12 -0.71 13.57 -17.28
CA VAL A 12 0.08 14.35 -16.33
C VAL A 12 1.32 13.54 -15.92
N PRO A 13 2.55 14.08 -16.13
CA PRO A 13 3.76 13.42 -15.68
C PRO A 13 3.76 13.29 -14.15
N LEU A 14 4.23 12.14 -13.67
CA LEU A 14 4.38 11.92 -12.23
C LEU A 14 5.32 12.96 -11.61
N PRO A 15 5.04 13.44 -10.39
CA PRO A 15 5.95 14.33 -9.70
C PRO A 15 7.32 13.67 -9.52
N ASN A 16 8.39 14.44 -9.77
CA ASN A 16 9.75 14.02 -9.48
C ASN A 16 10.01 13.97 -7.96
N PRO A 17 11.10 13.33 -7.48
CA PRO A 17 11.37 13.17 -6.05
C PRO A 17 11.37 14.48 -5.25
N GLN A 18 11.83 15.58 -5.85
CA GLN A 18 11.89 16.87 -5.19
C GLN A 18 10.51 17.54 -5.10
N GLN A 19 9.65 17.32 -6.09
CA GLN A 19 8.24 17.70 -6.06
C GLN A 19 7.50 16.90 -4.98
N TRP A 20 7.77 15.59 -4.85
CA TRP A 20 7.24 14.76 -3.77
C TRP A 20 7.68 15.25 -2.39
N HIS A 21 8.98 15.50 -2.21
CA HIS A 21 9.51 16.01 -0.95
C HIS A 21 8.86 17.36 -0.59
N THR A 22 8.76 18.28 -1.55
CA THR A 22 8.13 19.60 -1.33
C THR A 22 6.65 19.46 -0.97
N TYR A 23 5.93 18.57 -1.65
CA TYR A 23 4.53 18.28 -1.35
C TYR A 23 4.36 17.73 0.06
N LEU A 24 5.08 16.66 0.41
CA LEU A 24 5.00 16.02 1.72
C LEU A 24 5.39 16.98 2.83
N ARG A 25 6.42 17.82 2.62
CA ARG A 25 6.77 18.89 3.57
C ARG A 25 5.67 19.93 3.70
N GLY A 26 5.02 20.31 2.61
CA GLY A 26 3.87 21.23 2.63
C GLY A 26 2.66 20.66 3.38
N VAL A 27 2.39 19.36 3.20
CA VAL A 27 1.37 18.62 3.98
C VAL A 27 1.77 18.58 5.45
N ALA A 28 2.99 18.17 5.78
CA ALA A 28 3.49 18.09 7.15
C ALA A 28 3.42 19.45 7.88
N LEU A 29 3.79 20.54 7.21
CA LEU A 29 3.66 21.90 7.75
C LEU A 29 2.19 22.31 7.95
N GLY A 30 1.33 22.02 6.97
CA GLY A 30 -0.10 22.35 7.07
C GLY A 30 -0.86 21.51 8.10
N LEU A 31 -0.33 20.33 8.43
CA LEU A 31 -0.81 19.47 9.52
C LEU A 31 -0.07 19.72 10.85
N GLU A 32 0.85 20.69 10.86
CA GLU A 32 1.69 21.05 12.01
C GLU A 32 2.54 19.89 12.56
N LEU A 33 2.77 18.84 11.76
CA LEU A 33 3.58 17.67 12.12
C LEU A 33 5.08 18.01 12.23
N THR A 34 5.52 19.00 11.47
CA THR A 34 6.89 19.52 11.49
C THR A 34 6.85 21.00 11.84
N ARG A 35 7.74 21.46 12.72
CA ARG A 35 7.98 22.90 12.84
C ARG A 35 8.68 23.38 11.56
N PRO A 36 8.34 24.57 11.02
CA PRO A 36 9.18 25.19 10.01
C PRO A 36 10.60 25.25 10.56
N ASP A 37 11.59 24.86 9.77
CA ASP A 37 13.00 24.87 10.15
C ASP A 37 13.38 26.29 10.61
N ASN A 38 13.25 26.53 11.91
CA ASN A 38 13.72 27.74 12.55
C ASN A 38 15.23 27.58 12.77
N CYS A 39 15.97 27.47 11.68
CA CYS A 39 17.35 27.93 11.69
C CYS A 39 17.29 29.45 11.87
N LYS A 40 17.29 29.85 13.14
CA LYS A 40 17.34 31.21 13.71
C LYS A 40 16.00 31.91 13.87
N LEU A 41 15.46 31.89 15.09
CA LEU A 41 15.12 33.13 15.82
C LEU A 41 14.89 32.84 17.31
N PRO A 42 15.52 33.62 18.23
CA PRO A 42 15.19 33.62 19.65
C PRO A 42 13.77 34.17 19.84
N GLY A 43 13.10 33.66 20.87
CA GLY A 43 11.65 33.68 20.98
C GLY A 43 10.98 35.05 20.89
N THR A 44 9.83 35.07 20.21
CA THR A 44 8.70 35.91 20.60
C THR A 44 7.43 35.26 20.06
N LEU A 45 6.43 35.13 20.94
CA LEU A 45 5.07 34.71 20.63
C LEU A 45 4.43 35.68 19.62
N LEU A 46 3.62 35.14 18.71
CA LEU A 46 2.70 35.88 17.82
C LEU A 46 3.35 36.75 16.73
N ALA A 47 3.99 36.12 15.73
CA ALA A 47 4.22 36.76 14.42
C ALA A 47 3.33 36.09 13.35
N PRO A 48 2.76 36.86 12.39
CA PRO A 48 1.99 36.29 11.29
C PRO A 48 2.85 35.32 10.47
N PRO A 49 2.23 34.37 9.73
CA PRO A 49 2.94 33.44 8.87
C PRO A 49 4.00 34.17 8.06
N SER A 50 5.27 33.81 8.23
CA SER A 50 6.35 34.42 7.44
C SER A 50 5.98 34.39 5.95
N LYS A 51 6.41 35.39 5.16
CA LYS A 51 6.14 35.43 3.71
C LYS A 51 6.51 34.12 3.01
N GLU A 52 7.44 33.38 3.60
CA GLU A 52 7.88 32.05 3.19
C GLU A 52 6.85 30.95 3.49
N LEU A 53 6.26 30.91 4.69
CA LEU A 53 5.15 30.01 5.02
C LEU A 53 3.93 30.27 4.10
N SER A 54 3.64 31.54 3.82
CA SER A 54 2.57 31.95 2.90
C SER A 54 2.84 31.55 1.43
N ARG A 55 4.11 31.48 1.01
CA ARG A 55 4.50 30.99 -0.33
C ARG A 55 4.46 29.45 -0.38
N LEU A 56 4.92 28.78 0.67
CA LEU A 56 4.86 27.32 0.81
C LEU A 56 3.41 26.81 0.85
N MET A 57 2.52 27.49 1.56
CA MET A 57 1.09 27.15 1.59
C MET A 57 0.40 27.37 0.25
N ARG A 58 0.71 28.46 -0.47
CA ARG A 58 0.19 28.68 -1.84
C ARG A 58 0.70 27.64 -2.85
N ARG A 59 1.98 27.24 -2.75
CA ARG A 59 2.52 26.12 -3.54
C ARG A 59 1.84 24.80 -3.15
N GLY A 60 1.69 24.54 -1.85
CA GLY A 60 0.99 23.38 -1.31
C GLY A 60 -0.45 23.26 -1.79
N ALA A 61 -1.18 24.37 -1.92
CA ALA A 61 -2.55 24.37 -2.47
C ALA A 61 -2.61 23.88 -3.92
N LYS A 62 -1.71 24.36 -4.79
CA LYS A 62 -1.61 23.85 -6.18
C LYS A 62 -1.23 22.36 -6.22
N PHE A 63 -0.37 21.92 -5.30
CA PHE A 63 -0.03 20.51 -5.19
C PHE A 63 -1.15 19.65 -4.59
N LYS A 64 -2.05 20.20 -3.76
CA LYS A 64 -3.24 19.48 -3.29
C LYS A 64 -4.21 19.19 -4.42
N GLU A 65 -4.38 20.13 -5.35
CA GLU A 65 -5.18 19.87 -6.55
C GLU A 65 -4.54 18.78 -7.41
N ALA A 66 -3.23 18.86 -7.65
CA ALA A 66 -2.50 17.80 -8.35
C ALA A 66 -2.53 16.46 -7.60
N ALA A 67 -2.42 16.44 -6.28
CA ALA A 67 -2.49 15.21 -5.49
C ALA A 67 -3.90 14.62 -5.46
N LYS A 68 -4.94 15.46 -5.44
CA LYS A 68 -6.34 15.03 -5.59
C LYS A 68 -6.56 14.39 -6.96
N GLU A 69 -5.94 14.94 -8.00
CA GLU A 69 -5.95 14.40 -9.36
C GLU A 69 -5.15 13.10 -9.49
N ILE A 70 -3.99 13.00 -8.81
CA ILE A 70 -3.10 11.83 -8.87
C ILE A 70 -3.61 10.65 -8.03
N PHE A 71 -4.07 10.91 -6.81
CA PHE A 71 -4.40 9.86 -5.85
C PHE A 71 -5.89 9.61 -5.69
N THR A 72 -6.75 10.51 -6.18
CA THR A 72 -8.21 10.41 -5.96
C THR A 72 -8.60 10.35 -4.46
N ILE A 73 -7.67 10.74 -3.56
CA ILE A 73 -7.88 10.76 -2.11
C ILE A 73 -8.15 12.21 -1.69
N CYS A 74 -9.29 12.42 -1.03
CA CYS A 74 -9.54 13.67 -0.31
C CYS A 74 -8.64 13.70 0.93
N MET A 75 -7.61 14.55 0.89
CA MET A 75 -6.82 14.83 2.07
C MET A 75 -7.74 15.38 3.18
N PRO A 76 -7.62 14.91 4.43
CA PRO A 76 -8.42 15.44 5.53
C PRO A 76 -8.30 16.96 5.59
N THR A 77 -9.41 17.63 5.86
CA THR A 77 -9.44 19.09 6.07
C THR A 77 -8.39 19.46 7.10
N MET A 78 -7.58 20.48 6.81
CA MET A 78 -6.49 20.97 7.66
C MET A 78 -7.02 21.61 8.94
N LYS A 79 -7.58 20.79 9.83
CA LYS A 79 -7.64 21.08 11.25
C LYS A 79 -6.30 20.63 11.82
N ALA A 80 -5.71 21.47 12.68
CA ALA A 80 -4.52 21.09 13.42
C ALA A 80 -4.78 19.76 14.15
N PHE A 81 -3.99 18.74 13.84
CA PHE A 81 -4.07 17.47 14.55
C PHE A 81 -3.57 17.68 15.98
N GLN A 82 -4.34 17.25 16.97
CA GLN A 82 -3.89 17.33 18.36
C GLN A 82 -2.91 16.21 18.71
N PHE A 83 -3.06 15.05 18.07
CA PHE A 83 -2.20 13.89 18.24
C PHE A 83 -2.24 13.00 16.99
N LEU A 84 -1.18 12.23 16.77
CA LEU A 84 -1.09 11.17 15.77
C LEU A 84 -1.02 9.84 16.49
N VAL A 85 -1.88 8.90 16.09
CA VAL A 85 -1.88 7.53 16.59
C VAL A 85 -1.32 6.61 15.51
N TRP A 86 -0.45 5.70 15.91
CA TRP A 86 0.02 4.59 15.10
C TRP A 86 -0.09 3.33 15.95
N HIS A 87 -0.95 2.40 15.54
CA HIS A 87 -1.24 1.15 16.27
C HIS A 87 -1.57 1.36 17.74
N ASP A 88 -2.60 2.17 17.99
CA ASP A 88 -3.07 2.61 19.32
C ASP A 88 -2.06 3.33 20.20
N ARG A 89 -0.89 3.66 19.65
CA ARG A 89 0.13 4.44 20.35
C ARG A 89 0.15 5.85 19.82
N VAL A 90 0.04 6.80 20.72
CA VAL A 90 0.27 8.21 20.36
C VAL A 90 1.75 8.38 20.05
N VAL A 91 2.07 8.55 18.75
CA VAL A 91 3.44 8.72 18.25
C VAL A 91 3.84 10.18 18.10
N TRP A 92 2.87 11.08 18.17
CA TRP A 92 3.10 12.51 18.15
C TRP A 92 1.95 13.24 18.84
N ARG A 93 2.26 14.34 19.53
CA ARG A 93 1.27 15.29 20.08
C ARG A 93 1.64 16.69 19.67
N HIS A 94 0.63 17.51 19.39
CA HIS A 94 0.83 18.92 19.11
C HIS A 94 1.58 19.59 20.27
N ASN A 95 2.63 20.37 19.95
CA ASN A 95 3.53 21.04 20.88
C ASN A 95 4.38 20.15 21.81
N GLN A 96 4.34 18.83 21.68
CA GLN A 96 5.24 17.92 22.38
C GLN A 96 6.22 17.33 21.37
N LEU A 97 7.51 17.63 21.52
CA LEU A 97 8.56 17.11 20.64
C LEU A 97 9.00 15.68 21.00
N ASP A 98 8.20 14.98 21.80
CA ASP A 98 8.46 13.61 22.20
C ASP A 98 7.87 12.68 21.16
N PHE A 99 8.68 12.32 20.17
CA PHE A 99 8.44 11.08 19.44
C PHE A 99 8.92 9.96 20.37
N PRO A 100 8.03 9.09 20.88
CA PRO A 100 8.50 7.90 21.59
C PRO A 100 9.46 7.14 20.67
N ALA A 101 10.39 6.37 21.25
CA ALA A 101 11.28 5.52 20.47
C ALA A 101 10.45 4.55 19.62
N LEU A 102 10.21 4.95 18.37
CA LEU A 102 9.51 4.18 17.37
C LEU A 102 10.41 3.00 17.02
N ASN A 103 9.85 1.81 17.05
CA ASN A 103 10.54 0.67 16.46
C ASN A 103 10.55 0.89 14.94
N TRP A 104 11.66 1.42 14.43
CA TRP A 104 11.81 1.75 13.02
C TRP A 104 11.64 0.52 12.12
N ARG A 105 11.96 -0.69 12.61
CA ARG A 105 11.75 -1.92 11.84
C ARG A 105 10.27 -2.18 11.63
N LEU A 106 9.45 -2.00 12.67
CA LEU A 106 8.00 -2.12 12.57
C LEU A 106 7.40 -1.03 11.67
N LEU A 107 7.89 0.21 11.77
CA LEU A 107 7.43 1.31 10.91
C LEU A 107 7.75 1.06 9.43
N VAL A 108 8.97 0.62 9.12
CA VAL A 108 9.38 0.29 7.75
C VAL A 108 8.58 -0.90 7.23
N TRP A 109 8.40 -1.94 8.04
CA TRP A 109 7.60 -3.09 7.67
C TRP A 109 6.14 -2.70 7.38
N ASP A 110 5.51 -1.92 8.26
CA ASP A 110 4.13 -1.47 8.10
C ASP A 110 3.93 -0.63 6.82
N ALA A 111 4.88 0.27 6.55
CA ALA A 111 4.87 1.05 5.31
C ALA A 111 5.04 0.17 4.06
N GLN A 112 5.93 -0.84 4.12
CA GLN A 112 6.14 -1.78 3.01
C GLN A 112 4.93 -2.68 2.77
N GLU A 113 4.31 -3.18 3.85
CA GLU A 113 3.10 -3.99 3.80
C GLU A 113 1.95 -3.19 3.16
N HIS A 114 1.69 -1.97 3.65
CA HIS A 114 0.69 -1.09 3.06
C HIS A 114 0.96 -0.77 1.58
N ASN A 115 2.22 -0.48 1.22
CA ASN A 115 2.59 -0.24 -0.16
C ASN A 115 2.31 -1.47 -1.03
N PHE A 116 2.69 -2.67 -0.59
CA PHE A 116 2.38 -3.90 -1.32
C PHE A 116 0.88 -4.11 -1.50
N ARG A 117 0.09 -4.00 -0.42
CA ARG A 117 -1.38 -4.19 -0.46
C ARG A 117 -2.04 -3.23 -1.46
N LEU A 118 -1.65 -1.95 -1.40
CA LEU A 118 -2.19 -0.90 -2.27
C LEU A 118 -1.71 -1.02 -3.72
N GLU A 119 -0.43 -1.34 -3.94
CA GLU A 119 0.12 -1.56 -5.28
C GLU A 119 -0.53 -2.75 -5.97
N PHE A 120 -0.73 -3.85 -5.24
CA PHE A 120 -1.38 -5.03 -5.77
C PHE A 120 -2.85 -4.78 -6.11
N LEU A 121 -3.58 -4.06 -5.25
CA LEU A 121 -4.95 -3.62 -5.53
C LEU A 121 -5.01 -2.69 -6.75
N THR A 122 -4.13 -1.71 -6.80
CA THR A 122 -4.08 -0.73 -7.91
C THR A 122 -3.81 -1.43 -9.24
N LEU A 123 -2.86 -2.37 -9.26
CA LEU A 123 -2.57 -3.15 -10.45
C LEU A 123 -3.79 -3.94 -10.92
N ASP A 124 -4.49 -4.59 -10.00
CA ASP A 124 -5.70 -5.34 -10.32
C ASP A 124 -6.82 -4.46 -10.90
N HIS A 125 -6.98 -3.24 -10.37
CA HIS A 125 -7.87 -2.23 -10.94
C HIS A 125 -7.48 -1.85 -12.37
N CYS A 126 -6.18 -1.72 -12.66
CA CYS A 126 -5.71 -1.43 -14.01
C CYS A 126 -5.99 -2.57 -14.99
N ILE A 127 -5.71 -3.81 -14.58
CA ILE A 127 -5.89 -5.00 -15.44
C ILE A 127 -7.37 -5.29 -15.69
N LEU A 128 -8.19 -5.21 -14.65
CA LEU A 128 -9.60 -5.63 -14.66
C LEU A 128 -10.55 -4.44 -14.55
N ALA A 129 -10.20 -3.30 -15.16
CA ALA A 129 -10.94 -2.05 -15.04
C ALA A 129 -12.44 -2.18 -15.33
N SER A 130 -12.81 -2.97 -16.35
CA SER A 130 -14.21 -3.22 -16.70
C SER A 130 -14.97 -4.02 -15.64
N ILE A 131 -14.31 -4.93 -14.92
CA ILE A 131 -14.91 -5.71 -13.83
C ILE A 131 -15.14 -4.79 -12.63
N TRP A 132 -14.14 -4.00 -12.26
CA TRP A 132 -14.22 -3.02 -11.16
C TRP A 132 -15.24 -1.91 -11.39
N ALA A 133 -15.57 -1.60 -12.65
CA ALA A 133 -16.61 -0.61 -12.98
C ALA A 133 -18.03 -1.08 -12.62
N THR A 134 -18.23 -2.38 -12.40
CA THR A 134 -19.53 -2.93 -11.98
C THR A 134 -19.58 -3.13 -10.47
N THR A 135 -20.74 -2.90 -9.87
CA THR A 135 -20.95 -3.12 -8.42
C THR A 135 -20.68 -4.58 -8.06
N GLU A 136 -21.21 -5.52 -8.85
CA GLU A 136 -21.07 -6.96 -8.62
C GLU A 136 -19.62 -7.41 -8.75
N GLY A 137 -18.92 -6.93 -9.79
CA GLY A 137 -17.50 -7.22 -10.00
C GLY A 137 -16.64 -6.68 -8.85
N ALA A 138 -16.87 -5.44 -8.41
CA ALA A 138 -16.17 -4.85 -7.28
C ALA A 138 -16.38 -5.65 -5.98
N VAL A 139 -17.61 -6.11 -5.70
CA VAL A 139 -17.91 -6.98 -4.54
C VAL A 139 -17.12 -8.30 -4.61
N VAL A 140 -17.14 -8.97 -5.77
CA VAL A 140 -16.40 -10.23 -5.97
C VAL A 140 -14.89 -10.03 -5.82
N ARG A 141 -14.33 -8.96 -6.40
CA ARG A 141 -12.90 -8.65 -6.31
C ARG A 141 -12.50 -8.28 -4.88
N ASN A 142 -13.27 -7.44 -4.19
CA ASN A 142 -13.04 -7.12 -2.77
C ASN A 142 -13.02 -8.38 -1.88
N GLY A 143 -13.95 -9.33 -2.11
CA GLY A 143 -13.94 -10.61 -1.39
C GLY A 143 -12.69 -11.45 -1.65
N LYS A 144 -12.13 -11.42 -2.87
CA LYS A 144 -10.86 -12.10 -3.17
C LYS A 144 -9.68 -11.44 -2.47
N PHE A 145 -9.62 -10.11 -2.44
CA PHE A 145 -8.57 -9.37 -1.73
C PHE A 145 -8.66 -9.55 -0.22
N GLY A 146 -9.85 -9.50 0.37
CA GLY A 146 -10.04 -9.77 1.80
C GLY A 146 -9.46 -11.13 2.20
N ALA A 147 -9.75 -12.18 1.43
CA ALA A 147 -9.20 -13.52 1.70
C ALA A 147 -7.67 -13.64 1.65
N MET A 148 -6.97 -12.63 1.11
CA MET A 148 -5.50 -12.62 1.02
C MET A 148 -4.83 -12.09 2.29
N TRP A 149 -5.59 -11.48 3.20
CA TRP A 149 -5.07 -10.84 4.39
C TRP A 149 -5.60 -11.49 5.66
N PRO A 150 -4.82 -11.54 6.76
CA PRO A 150 -5.28 -12.12 8.02
C PRO A 150 -6.51 -11.42 8.61
N ASP A 151 -6.57 -10.11 8.41
CA ASP A 151 -7.57 -9.15 8.90
C ASP A 151 -8.71 -8.90 7.90
N GLU A 152 -8.70 -9.58 6.76
CA GLU A 152 -9.69 -9.45 5.67
C GLU A 152 -9.85 -8.03 5.10
N VAL A 153 -8.90 -7.14 5.38
CA VAL A 153 -8.91 -5.74 4.93
C VAL A 153 -7.61 -5.37 4.22
N VAL A 154 -7.71 -4.50 3.20
CA VAL A 154 -6.54 -4.03 2.44
C VAL A 154 -5.74 -3.00 3.24
N LEU A 155 -6.41 -2.17 4.03
CA LEU A 155 -5.78 -1.19 4.90
C LEU A 155 -5.82 -1.71 6.34
N MET A 156 -4.64 -1.96 6.88
CA MET A 156 -4.46 -2.54 8.20
C MET A 156 -4.47 -1.42 9.24
N ALA A 157 -5.37 -1.51 10.22
CA ALA A 157 -5.49 -0.51 11.29
C ALA A 157 -4.54 -0.78 12.46
N GLU A 158 -4.23 -2.05 12.70
CA GLU A 158 -3.49 -2.54 13.87
C GLU A 158 -2.36 -3.51 13.44
N LEU A 159 -1.23 -3.53 14.15
CA LEU A 159 -0.15 -4.47 13.85
C LEU A 159 -0.65 -5.89 14.12
N PRO A 160 -0.22 -6.87 13.31
CA PRO A 160 -0.52 -8.27 13.60
C PRO A 160 0.02 -8.66 14.98
N GLU A 161 -0.83 -9.25 15.81
CA GLU A 161 -0.41 -9.84 17.08
C GLU A 161 0.56 -11.02 16.85
N ASP A 162 0.28 -11.82 15.81
CA ASP A 162 1.15 -12.90 15.34
C ASP A 162 1.78 -12.52 14.00
N GLY A 163 2.98 -11.94 14.04
CA GLY A 163 3.77 -11.62 12.84
C GLY A 163 4.18 -12.83 11.99
N SER A 164 3.88 -14.05 12.43
CA SER A 164 4.19 -15.27 11.68
C SER A 164 3.04 -15.74 10.78
N ILE A 165 2.03 -14.91 10.51
CA ILE A 165 0.94 -15.18 9.58
C ILE A 165 0.95 -14.24 8.37
N GLY A 166 0.43 -14.68 7.23
CA GLY A 166 0.33 -13.88 6.00
C GLY A 166 1.15 -14.44 4.85
N LEU A 167 1.27 -13.67 3.75
CA LEU A 167 2.04 -14.06 2.56
C LEU A 167 3.54 -14.15 2.81
N ALA A 168 4.07 -13.42 3.80
CA ALA A 168 5.49 -13.44 4.14
C ALA A 168 5.82 -14.32 5.36
N ALA A 169 4.87 -15.10 5.89
CA ALA A 169 5.13 -15.93 7.06
C ALA A 169 6.30 -16.91 6.82
N GLY A 170 7.17 -17.14 7.81
CA GLY A 170 8.27 -18.11 7.67
C GLY A 170 7.79 -19.55 7.51
N ASP A 171 6.73 -19.92 8.24
CA ASP A 171 6.09 -21.24 8.14
C ASP A 171 5.17 -21.32 6.91
N TRP A 172 5.44 -22.28 6.04
CA TRP A 172 4.67 -22.50 4.82
C TRP A 172 3.20 -22.82 5.11
N LYS A 173 2.89 -23.47 6.24
CA LYS A 173 1.51 -23.79 6.63
C LYS A 173 0.73 -22.52 6.96
N LYS A 174 1.39 -21.56 7.61
CA LYS A 174 0.83 -20.23 7.90
C LYS A 174 0.67 -19.38 6.63
N ARG A 175 1.51 -19.59 5.61
CA ARG A 175 1.36 -18.95 4.27
C ARG A 175 0.27 -19.56 3.40
N ALA A 176 0.05 -20.88 3.49
CA ALA A 176 -0.66 -21.65 2.46
C ALA A 176 -2.05 -21.10 2.10
N ARG A 177 -2.84 -20.66 3.09
CA ARG A 177 -4.17 -20.07 2.85
C ARG A 177 -4.10 -18.77 2.04
N PHE A 178 -3.10 -17.94 2.30
CA PHE A 178 -2.91 -16.66 1.62
C PHE A 178 -2.30 -16.84 0.24
N VAL A 179 -1.38 -17.78 0.06
CA VAL A 179 -0.88 -18.16 -1.27
C VAL A 179 -2.03 -18.67 -2.15
N LYS A 180 -2.99 -19.39 -1.57
CA LYS A 180 -4.21 -19.82 -2.29
C LYS A 180 -5.07 -18.62 -2.70
N ALA A 181 -5.27 -17.65 -1.82
CA ALA A 181 -6.00 -16.43 -2.14
C ALA A 181 -5.29 -15.59 -3.21
N PHE A 182 -3.98 -15.41 -3.08
CA PHE A 182 -3.12 -14.73 -4.06
C PHE A 182 -3.22 -15.38 -5.45
N ARG A 183 -3.10 -16.71 -5.52
CA ARG A 183 -3.33 -17.47 -6.76
C ARG A 183 -4.72 -17.19 -7.36
N ARG A 184 -5.78 -17.14 -6.55
CA ARG A 184 -7.15 -16.89 -7.03
C ARG A 184 -7.35 -15.49 -7.63
N ILE A 185 -6.53 -14.53 -7.24
CA ILE A 185 -6.51 -13.20 -7.85
C ILE A 185 -5.77 -13.27 -9.19
N ILE A 186 -4.56 -13.80 -9.18
CA ILE A 186 -3.70 -13.88 -10.39
C ILE A 186 -4.34 -14.71 -11.50
N MET A 187 -5.11 -15.76 -11.18
CA MET A 187 -5.80 -16.56 -12.20
C MET A 187 -6.84 -15.79 -13.03
N ASP A 188 -7.28 -14.61 -12.58
CA ASP A 188 -8.19 -13.75 -13.37
C ASP A 188 -7.43 -12.82 -14.32
N TRP A 189 -6.12 -12.69 -14.17
CA TRP A 189 -5.30 -11.78 -14.97
C TRP A 189 -5.03 -12.37 -16.36
N PRO A 190 -4.65 -11.54 -17.35
CA PRO A 190 -4.28 -12.04 -18.67
C PRO A 190 -2.89 -12.68 -18.68
N GLY A 191 -2.68 -13.63 -19.61
CA GLY A 191 -1.39 -14.27 -19.87
C GLY A 191 -1.41 -15.78 -19.69
N GLU A 192 -0.27 -16.42 -19.94
CA GLU A 192 -0.15 -17.90 -19.90
C GLU A 192 -0.02 -18.46 -18.47
N ILE A 193 0.54 -17.68 -17.54
CA ILE A 193 0.73 -18.11 -16.15
C ILE A 193 -0.61 -18.40 -15.43
N PRO A 194 -1.66 -17.57 -15.55
CA PRO A 194 -3.01 -17.89 -15.07
C PRO A 194 -3.50 -19.30 -15.43
N GLU A 195 -3.30 -19.72 -16.69
CA GLU A 195 -3.69 -21.06 -17.15
C GLU A 195 -2.88 -22.15 -16.45
N GLN A 196 -1.55 -21.99 -16.37
CA GLN A 196 -0.69 -22.93 -15.64
C GLN A 196 -1.07 -23.01 -14.15
N LEU A 197 -1.36 -21.86 -13.54
CA LEU A 197 -1.82 -21.80 -12.16
C LEU A 197 -3.14 -22.53 -11.98
N SER A 198 -4.08 -22.46 -12.92
CA SER A 198 -5.38 -23.15 -12.83
C SER A 198 -5.24 -24.67 -12.69
N GLN A 199 -4.20 -25.25 -13.31
CA GLN A 199 -3.91 -26.68 -13.30
C GLN A 199 -3.24 -27.16 -12.00
N LEU A 200 -2.67 -26.25 -11.20
CA LEU A 200 -1.95 -26.58 -9.97
C LEU A 200 -2.86 -26.54 -8.74
N SER A 201 -3.31 -27.69 -8.24
CA SER A 201 -4.00 -27.76 -6.94
C SER A 201 -3.08 -28.25 -5.83
N PHE A 202 -2.89 -27.42 -4.80
CA PHE A 202 -2.11 -27.74 -3.60
C PHE A 202 -2.96 -27.81 -2.32
N HIS A 203 -4.28 -27.72 -2.47
CA HIS A 203 -5.26 -27.81 -1.39
C HIS A 203 -6.37 -28.77 -1.79
N GLN A 204 -6.66 -29.73 -0.92
CA GLN A 204 -7.78 -30.64 -1.07
C GLN A 204 -8.46 -30.80 0.28
N ARG A 205 -9.79 -30.88 0.28
CA ARG A 205 -10.55 -31.25 1.47
C ARG A 205 -10.77 -32.75 1.43
N ALA A 206 -10.16 -33.47 2.36
CA ALA A 206 -10.29 -34.93 2.47
C ALA A 206 -10.79 -35.28 3.88
N LYS A 207 -11.88 -36.06 3.97
CA LYS A 207 -12.44 -36.52 5.26
C LYS A 207 -12.67 -35.38 6.28
N GLY A 208 -13.08 -34.20 5.82
CA GLY A 208 -13.35 -33.04 6.68
C GLY A 208 -12.11 -32.23 7.11
N SER A 209 -10.90 -32.64 6.73
CA SER A 209 -9.67 -31.88 7.00
C SER A 209 -9.08 -31.28 5.72
N ASP A 210 -8.39 -30.15 5.89
CA ASP A 210 -7.63 -29.53 4.81
C ASP A 210 -6.26 -30.20 4.68
N VAL A 211 -6.01 -30.79 3.51
CA VAL A 211 -4.72 -31.38 3.15
C VAL A 211 -4.01 -30.43 2.20
N TRP A 212 -2.79 -30.04 2.59
CA TRP A 212 -1.96 -29.10 1.84
C TRP A 212 -0.69 -29.78 1.34
N ASN A 213 -0.28 -29.44 0.12
CA ASN A 213 0.94 -29.98 -0.51
C ASN A 213 2.01 -28.89 -0.63
N GLU A 214 3.06 -28.95 0.21
CA GLU A 214 4.11 -27.93 0.28
C GLU A 214 4.87 -27.73 -1.05
N PRO A 215 5.40 -28.78 -1.73
CA PRO A 215 6.06 -28.61 -3.02
C PRO A 215 5.22 -27.90 -4.08
N VAL A 216 3.94 -28.27 -4.20
CA VAL A 216 3.03 -27.64 -5.18
C VAL A 216 2.68 -26.22 -4.76
N MET A 217 2.52 -25.95 -3.46
CA MET A 217 2.30 -24.60 -2.93
C MET A 217 3.47 -23.68 -3.25
N LYS A 218 4.72 -24.11 -2.98
CA LYS A 218 5.93 -23.31 -3.32
C LYS A 218 6.04 -23.03 -4.82
N ARG A 219 5.67 -24.01 -5.67
CA ARG A 219 5.60 -23.81 -7.12
C ARG A 219 4.57 -22.76 -7.50
N VAL A 220 3.37 -22.80 -6.90
CA VAL A 220 2.34 -21.77 -7.09
C VAL A 220 2.83 -20.39 -6.64
N GLU A 221 3.44 -20.31 -5.46
CA GLU A 221 3.99 -19.07 -4.89
C GLU A 221 5.03 -18.45 -5.84
N THR A 222 5.93 -19.28 -6.38
CA THR A 222 6.96 -18.84 -7.35
C THR A 222 6.34 -18.35 -8.66
N LEU A 223 5.41 -19.10 -9.25
CA LEU A 223 4.77 -18.71 -10.52
C LEU A 223 3.94 -17.44 -10.37
N ALA A 224 3.10 -17.36 -9.33
CA ALA A 224 2.23 -16.23 -9.08
C ALA A 224 3.03 -14.95 -8.76
N SER A 225 4.08 -15.06 -7.95
CA SER A 225 4.94 -13.91 -7.62
C SER A 225 5.73 -13.42 -8.83
N THR A 226 6.29 -14.33 -9.64
CA THR A 226 6.99 -13.96 -10.88
C THR A 226 6.07 -13.23 -11.85
N HIS A 227 4.85 -13.74 -12.04
CA HIS A 227 3.87 -13.10 -12.91
C HIS A 227 3.41 -11.74 -12.39
N TYR A 228 3.17 -11.62 -11.07
CA TYR A 228 2.90 -10.32 -10.44
C TYR A 228 4.01 -9.32 -10.72
N CYS A 229 5.27 -9.71 -10.47
CA CYS A 229 6.40 -8.81 -10.67
C CYS A 229 6.55 -8.36 -12.12
N GLN A 230 6.37 -9.28 -13.08
CA GLN A 230 6.46 -8.95 -14.50
C GLN A 230 5.34 -8.01 -14.93
N ILE A 231 4.08 -8.35 -14.64
CA ILE A 231 2.94 -7.51 -15.03
C ILE A 231 3.00 -6.14 -14.35
N PHE A 232 3.42 -6.08 -13.08
CA PHE A 232 3.60 -4.81 -12.41
C PHE A 232 4.63 -3.93 -13.11
N PHE A 233 5.78 -4.50 -13.48
CA PHE A 233 6.81 -3.78 -14.23
C PHE A 233 6.27 -3.30 -15.60
N ASP A 234 5.50 -4.13 -16.30
CA ASP A 234 4.93 -3.79 -17.60
C ASP A 234 3.93 -2.62 -17.50
N TYR A 235 3.15 -2.52 -16.42
CA TYR A 235 2.19 -1.43 -16.21
C TYR A 235 2.81 -0.15 -15.63
N PHE A 236 3.77 -0.27 -14.71
CA PHE A 236 4.27 0.88 -13.94
C PHE A 236 5.73 1.25 -14.24
N GLY A 237 6.46 0.45 -15.00
CA GLY A 237 7.84 0.72 -15.41
C GLY A 237 8.86 0.68 -14.25
N ARG A 238 8.52 0.06 -13.12
CA ARG A 238 9.40 -0.08 -11.95
C ARG A 238 9.18 -1.40 -11.23
N ALA A 239 10.08 -1.74 -10.30
CA ALA A 239 9.90 -2.88 -9.43
C ALA A 239 8.69 -2.67 -8.47
N PRO A 240 7.89 -3.72 -8.22
CA PRO A 240 6.84 -3.68 -7.21
C PRO A 240 7.40 -3.75 -5.78
N CYS A 241 6.59 -3.32 -4.82
CA CYS A 241 6.72 -3.79 -3.44
C CYS A 241 6.34 -5.27 -3.34
N ILE A 242 7.01 -5.98 -2.43
CA ILE A 242 6.77 -7.41 -2.15
C ILE A 242 6.53 -7.62 -0.65
N PRO A 243 5.77 -8.66 -0.25
CA PRO A 243 5.59 -9.01 1.15
C PRO A 243 6.92 -9.20 1.87
N CYS A 244 7.02 -8.68 3.09
CA CYS A 244 8.22 -8.80 3.92
C CYS A 244 7.90 -9.50 5.23
N ILE A 245 8.85 -10.28 5.75
CA ILE A 245 8.68 -11.01 7.01
C ILE A 245 8.51 -9.98 8.14
N PHE A 246 7.52 -10.19 9.00
CA PHE A 246 7.32 -9.34 10.17
C PHE A 246 8.57 -9.33 11.06
N PRO A 247 9.07 -8.16 11.49
CA PRO A 247 10.30 -8.11 12.25
C PRO A 247 10.08 -8.68 13.66
N THR A 248 10.98 -9.58 14.07
CA THR A 248 11.07 -9.99 15.48
C THR A 248 11.51 -8.79 16.31
N ILE A 249 10.72 -8.44 17.32
CA ILE A 249 11.00 -7.35 18.28
C ILE A 249 12.05 -7.81 19.29
#